data_AF-A0A972ZNG6-F1
#
_entry.id   AF-A0A972ZNG6-F1
#
_cell.length_a   1.000
_cell.length_b   1.000
_cell.length_c   1.000
_cell.angle_alpha   90.00
_cell.angle_beta   90.00
_cell.angle_gamma   90.00
#
_symmetry.space_group_name_H-M   'P 1'
#
loop_
_entity.id
_entity.type
_entity.pdbx_description
1 polymer ?
#
loop_
_entity_poly.entity_id
_entity_poly.type
_entity_poly.pdbx_seq_one_letter_code
_entity_poly.pdbx_strand_id
1 'polypeptide(L)' 'MEFSDYMRFVLALAFVLALIATLSWAVKRYGVGGRAAVRRGKSRRLQVVEITQIDSRHRAILLRRDDTE' A
#
# COMPACT_ATOMS: atom_id res chain seq x y z
N MET A 1 38.56 -12.51 -10.08
CA MET A 1 37.23 -12.82 -9.51
C MET A 1 36.87 -14.20 -10.02
N GLU A 2 36.88 -15.19 -9.14
CA GLU A 2 36.53 -16.55 -9.50
C GLU A 2 35.04 -16.63 -9.82
N PHE A 3 34.63 -17.52 -10.73
CA PHE A 3 33.21 -17.73 -11.04
C PHE A 3 32.38 -18.06 -9.78
N SER A 4 33.02 -18.74 -8.83
CA SER A 4 32.51 -19.05 -7.49
C SER A 4 32.11 -17.80 -6.69
N ASP A 5 32.86 -16.70 -6.80
CA ASP A 5 32.56 -15.46 -6.09
C ASP A 5 31.29 -14.83 -6.64
N TYR A 6 31.15 -14.75 -7.97
CA TYR A 6 29.95 -14.25 -8.61
C TYR A 6 28.71 -15.05 -8.23
N MET A 7 28.81 -16.39 -8.20
CA MET A 7 27.70 -17.23 -7.74
C MET A 7 27.32 -16.96 -6.29
N ARG A 8 28.31 -16.79 -5.40
CA ARG A 8 28.07 -16.44 -4.00
C ARG A 8 27.35 -15.10 -3.85
N PHE A 9 27.75 -14.09 -4.63
CA PHE A 9 27.08 -12.79 -4.64
C PHE A 9 25.63 -12.88 -5.12
N VAL A 10 25.38 -13.59 -6.22
CA VAL A 10 24.02 -13.77 -6.75
C VAL A 10 23.13 -14.51 -5.76
N LEU A 11 23.64 -15.58 -5.13
CA LEU A 11 22.90 -16.32 -4.11
C LEU A 11 22.64 -15.48 -2.87
N ALA A 12 23.61 -14.70 -2.41
CA ALA A 12 23.43 -13.77 -1.29
C ALA A 12 22.36 -12.72 -1.60
N LEU A 13 22.37 -12.16 -2.82
CA LEU A 13 21.35 -11.20 -3.26
C LEU A 13 19.96 -11.84 -3.33
N ALA A 14 19.85 -13.02 -3.94
CA ALA A 14 18.59 -13.75 -4.01
C ALA A 14 18.04 -14.08 -2.61
N PHE A 15 18.92 -14.44 -1.69
CA PHE A 15 18.56 -14.70 -0.29
C PHE A 15 18.02 -13.45 0.42
N VAL A 16 18.68 -12.30 0.27
CA VAL A 16 18.21 -11.03 0.84
C VAL A 16 16.86 -10.63 0.24
N LEU A 17 16.68 -10.75 -1.08
CA LEU A 17 15.40 -10.46 -1.74
C LEU A 17 14.29 -11.39 -1.26
N ALA A 18 14.58 -12.68 -1.08
CA ALA A 18 13.64 -13.64 -0.53
C ALA A 18 13.22 -13.28 0.90
N LEU A 19 14.16 -12.86 1.75
CA LEU A 19 13.86 -12.38 3.11
C LEU A 19 12.97 -11.14 3.08
N ILE A 20 13.29 -10.14 2.26
CA ILE A 20 12.51 -8.91 2.12
C ILE A 20 11.10 -9.22 1.61
N ALA A 21 10.97 -10.09 0.61
CA ALA A 21 9.67 -10.51 0.09
C ALA A 21 8.85 -11.27 1.14
N THR A 22 9.50 -12.12 1.93
CA THR A 22 8.84 -12.90 3.00
C THR A 22 8.37 -11.99 4.13
N LEU A 23 9.20 -11.07 4.60
CA LEU A 23 8.80 -10.05 5.58
C LEU A 23 7.74 -9.12 4.99
N SER A 24 7.94 -8.72 3.73
CA SER A 24 6.99 -8.10 2.80
C SER A 24 5.56 -8.61 2.98
N TRP A 25 5.48 -9.89 2.70
CA TRP A 25 4.28 -10.69 2.67
C TRP A 25 3.75 -10.99 4.07
N ALA A 26 4.61 -11.25 5.04
CA ALA A 26 4.24 -11.46 6.43
C ALA A 26 3.60 -10.21 7.04
N VAL A 27 4.13 -9.03 6.76
CA VAL A 27 3.52 -7.75 7.18
C VAL A 27 2.16 -7.56 6.50
N LYS A 28 2.02 -7.88 5.21
CA LYS A 28 0.72 -7.82 4.51
C LYS A 28 -0.28 -8.86 5.03
N ARG A 29 0.20 -10.02 5.49
CA ARG A 29 -0.63 -11.16 5.95
C ARG A 29 -1.03 -11.07 7.42
N TYR A 30 -0.11 -10.66 8.28
CA TYR A 30 -0.27 -10.61 9.75
C TYR A 30 -0.39 -9.18 10.30
N GLY A 31 -0.04 -8.16 9.52
CA GLY A 31 -0.25 -6.76 9.88
C GLY A 31 -1.72 -6.37 9.79
N VAL A 32 -2.51 -6.81 10.78
CA VAL A 32 -3.88 -6.38 11.05
C VAL A 32 -3.88 -4.90 11.51
N GLY A 33 -3.45 -3.96 10.68
CA GLY A 33 -3.46 -2.54 11.09
C GLY A 33 -2.68 -1.51 10.28
N GLY A 34 -2.02 -1.86 9.17
CA GLY A 34 -1.29 -0.87 8.36
C GLY A 34 -2.20 -0.12 7.40
N ARG A 35 -2.58 1.11 7.74
CA ARG A 35 -3.43 2.07 7.00
C ARG A 35 -2.92 2.49 5.61
N ALA A 36 -2.63 1.55 4.71
CA ALA A 36 -2.26 1.84 3.32
C ALA A 36 -2.85 0.83 2.31
N ALA A 37 -3.79 -0.01 2.73
CA ALA A 37 -4.77 -0.52 1.78
C ALA A 37 -5.64 0.66 1.37
N VAL A 38 -5.31 1.26 0.23
CA VAL A 38 -6.29 1.73 -0.73
C VAL A 38 -7.52 0.84 -0.56
N ARG A 39 -8.59 1.39 0.03
CA ARG A 39 -9.85 0.67 0.30
C ARG A 39 -10.46 0.26 -1.04
N ARG A 40 -9.94 -0.81 -1.63
CA ARG A 40 -10.33 -1.33 -2.95
C ARG A 40 -11.26 -2.53 -2.84
N GLY A 41 -12.03 -2.66 -1.75
CA GLY A 41 -12.73 -3.93 -1.55
C GLY A 41 -13.73 -4.00 -0.42
N LYS A 42 -14.51 -2.95 -0.16
CA LYS A 42 -15.85 -3.09 0.40
C LYS A 42 -16.62 -1.78 0.21
N SER A 43 -17.47 -1.75 -0.82
CA SER A 43 -18.60 -0.83 -0.99
C SER A 43 -18.44 0.49 -0.22
N ARG A 44 -17.63 1.42 -0.75
CA ARG A 44 -17.63 2.79 -0.23
C ARG A 44 -18.98 3.35 -0.66
N ARG A 45 -19.99 3.21 0.21
CA ARG A 45 -21.30 3.84 0.00
C ARG A 45 -21.23 5.37 -0.06
N LEU A 46 -20.03 5.92 0.13
CA LEU A 46 -19.69 7.32 0.14
C LEU A 46 -18.44 7.48 -0.75
N GLN A 47 -18.62 8.12 -1.89
CA GLN A 47 -17.57 8.52 -2.82
C GLN A 47 -17.24 10.00 -2.60
N VAL A 48 -15.95 10.34 -2.62
CA VAL A 48 -15.52 11.74 -2.64
C VAL A 48 -15.66 12.24 -4.08
N VAL A 49 -16.49 13.24 -4.31
CA VAL A 49 -16.70 13.85 -5.64
C VAL A 49 -15.68 14.96 -5.86
N GLU A 50 -15.55 15.86 -4.88
CA GLU A 50 -14.70 17.04 -5.01
C GLU A 50 -14.15 17.45 -3.65
N ILE A 51 -12.93 18.02 -3.64
CA ILE A 51 -12.34 18.64 -2.46
C ILE A 51 -11.87 20.03 -2.87
N THR A 52 -12.39 21.05 -2.20
CA THR A 52 -12.07 22.46 -2.47
C THR A 52 -11.53 23.09 -1.20
N GLN A 53 -10.38 23.75 -1.28
CA GLN A 53 -9.84 24.49 -0.14
C GLN A 53 -10.60 25.80 0.00
N ILE A 54 -11.23 26.01 1.16
CA ILE A 54 -11.94 27.26 1.47
C ILE A 54 -10.94 28.26 2.07
N ASP A 55 -10.04 27.78 2.92
CA ASP A 55 -8.99 28.57 3.57
C ASP A 55 -7.83 27.63 3.97
N SER A 56 -6.72 28.20 4.41
CA SER A 56 -5.53 27.53 4.97
C SER A 56 -5.84 26.42 5.99
N ARG A 57 -6.94 26.53 6.75
CA ARG A 57 -7.35 25.53 7.75
C ARG A 57 -8.62 24.76 7.41
N HIS A 58 -9.38 25.18 6.39
CA HIS A 58 -10.72 24.64 6.12
C HIS A 58 -10.83 24.11 4.69
N ARG A 59 -11.33 22.88 4.57
CA ARG A 59 -11.57 22.23 3.28
C ARG A 59 -13.04 21.85 3.17
N ALA A 60 -13.68 22.28 2.09
CA ALA A 60 -14.94 21.70 1.64
C ALA A 60 -14.65 20.33 1.02
N ILE A 61 -15.46 19.34 1.40
CA ILE A 61 -15.39 18.00 0.83
C ILE A 61 -16.81 17.64 0.38
N LEU A 62 -17.00 17.46 -0.93
CA LEU A 62 -18.23 16.95 -1.50
C LEU A 62 -18.20 15.43 -1.49
N LEU A 63 -19.12 14.83 -0.74
CA LEU A 63 -19.29 13.38 -0.64
C LEU A 63 -20.61 12.99 -1.30
N ARG A 64 -20.58 12.05 -2.25
CA ARG A 64 -21.76 11.39 -2.82
C ARG A 64 -22.00 10.10 -2.07
N ARG A 65 -23.19 9.94 -1.48
CA ARG A 65 -23.66 8.62 -1.06
C ARG A 65 -24.16 7.87 -2.30
N ASP A 66 -23.97 6.55 -2.38
CA ASP A 66 -24.56 5.72 -3.45
C ASP A 66 -26.00 6.16 -3.74
N ASP A 67 -26.49 5.96 -4.98
CA ASP A 67 -27.74 6.49 -5.57
C ASP A 67 -29.07 6.14 -4.83
N THR A 68 -29.01 5.75 -3.56
CA THR A 68 -30.12 5.60 -2.61
C THR A 68 -30.08 6.74 -1.59
N GLU A 69 -30.84 7.79 -1.91
CA GLU A 69 -31.29 8.96 -1.10
C GLU A 69 -30.31 9.61 -0.10
#